data_AF-A0A839QAR2-F1
#
_entry.id   AF-A0A839QAR2-F1
#
_cell.length_a   1.000
_cell.length_b   1.000
_cell.length_c   1.000
_cell.angle_alpha   90.00
_cell.angle_beta   90.00
_cell.angle_gamma   90.00
#
_symmetry.space_group_name_H-M   'P 1'
#
loop_
_entity.id
_entity.type
_entity.pdbx_description
1 polymer ?
#
loop_
_entity_poly.entity_id
_entity_poly.type
_entity_poly.pdbx_seq_one_letter_code
_entity_poly.pdbx_strand_id
1 'polypeptide(L)'
;MRQLVAALNLHDPGAQSPRETWLRLLLIRDGFPRPASQIPVVSADGRRRYYLDMGWEDLKLAVEYDGDQHRVDPVQFAHDIRRAEDLDEIEWTRVRVVKANTEGDILRRVARAYEAARVRSAPAFPRIGDLSALSANAAAAATPKAATPRGA
;
A
#
# COMPACT_ATOMS: atom_id res chain seq x y z
N MET A 1 -8.12 -5.94 30.96
CA MET A 1 -6.98 -5.09 30.56
C MET A 1 -6.27 -5.47 29.24
N ARG A 2 -6.72 -6.48 28.46
CA ARG A 2 -6.07 -6.81 27.15
C ARG A 2 -6.52 -5.94 25.97
N GLN A 3 -7.74 -5.39 25.99
CA GLN A 3 -8.24 -4.57 24.87
C GLN A 3 -7.72 -3.12 24.87
N LEU A 4 -7.30 -2.59 26.03
CA LEU A 4 -6.76 -1.24 26.13
C LEU A 4 -5.35 -1.13 25.54
N VAL A 5 -4.54 -2.18 25.66
CA VAL A 5 -3.17 -2.24 25.10
C VAL A 5 -3.20 -2.39 23.57
N ALA A 6 -4.17 -3.14 23.02
CA ALA A 6 -4.36 -3.24 21.58
C ALA A 6 -4.81 -1.90 20.96
N ALA A 7 -5.69 -1.16 21.65
CA ALA A 7 -6.13 0.16 21.22
C ALA A 7 -4.98 1.19 21.22
N LEU A 8 -4.03 1.10 22.17
CA LEU A 8 -2.86 1.99 22.22
C LEU A 8 -1.84 1.72 21.11
N ASN A 9 -1.67 0.48 20.66
CA ASN A 9 -0.85 0.16 19.46
C ASN A 9 -1.52 0.54 18.13
N LEU A 10 -2.85 0.74 18.15
CA LEU A 10 -3.65 1.20 17.01
C LEU A 10 -3.78 2.73 16.96
N HIS A 11 -3.57 3.40 18.09
CA HIS A 11 -3.56 4.84 18.19
C HIS A 11 -2.44 5.38 17.31
N ASP A 12 -2.83 6.17 16.33
CA ASP A 12 -1.93 6.83 15.40
C ASP A 12 -2.23 8.32 15.52
N PRO A 13 -1.30 9.13 16.05
CA PRO A 13 -1.50 10.57 16.18
C PRO A 13 -1.61 11.27 14.83
N GLY A 14 -1.32 10.59 13.71
CA GLY A 14 -1.39 11.13 12.36
C GLY A 14 -2.76 11.02 11.69
N ALA A 15 -3.70 10.19 12.16
CA ALA A 15 -4.99 10.09 11.48
C ALA A 15 -5.81 11.37 11.68
N GLN A 16 -6.07 12.12 10.61
CA GLN A 16 -6.77 13.40 10.67
C GLN A 16 -8.29 13.24 10.70
N SER A 17 -8.79 12.02 10.46
CA SER A 17 -10.21 11.70 10.59
C SER A 17 -10.49 10.27 11.09
N PRO A 18 -11.68 10.01 11.67
CA PRO A 18 -12.12 8.65 11.99
C PRO A 18 -12.17 7.72 10.76
N ARG A 19 -12.40 8.29 9.56
CA ARG A 19 -12.44 7.53 8.30
C ARG A 19 -11.06 7.08 7.85
N GLU A 20 -10.04 7.93 7.98
CA GLU A 20 -8.65 7.52 7.78
C GLU A 20 -8.24 6.44 8.77
N THR A 21 -8.62 6.58 10.05
CA THR A 21 -8.36 5.51 11.03
C THR A 21 -9.02 4.21 10.61
N TRP A 22 -10.31 4.22 10.26
CA TRP A 22 -11.01 3.03 9.77
C TRP A 22 -10.33 2.41 8.56
N LEU A 23 -9.94 3.22 7.57
CA LEU A 23 -9.29 2.74 6.35
C LEU A 23 -7.93 2.09 6.66
N ARG A 24 -7.11 2.70 7.52
CA ARG A 24 -5.84 2.12 7.97
C ARG A 24 -6.05 0.78 8.66
N LEU A 25 -7.06 0.68 9.52
CA LEU A 25 -7.38 -0.57 10.20
C LEU A 25 -7.92 -1.64 9.26
N LEU A 26 -8.71 -1.25 8.25
CA LEU A 26 -9.18 -2.15 7.20
C LEU A 26 -7.98 -2.80 6.48
N LEU A 27 -7.00 -1.99 6.06
CA LEU A 27 -5.80 -2.49 5.38
C LEU A 27 -4.96 -3.42 6.28
N ILE A 28 -4.72 -3.02 7.54
CA ILE A 28 -3.94 -3.85 8.47
C ILE A 28 -4.63 -5.18 8.75
N ARG A 29 -5.97 -5.19 8.89
CA ARG A 29 -6.74 -6.42 9.14
C ARG A 29 -6.73 -7.38 7.96
N ASP A 30 -6.61 -6.87 6.74
CA ASP A 30 -6.48 -7.67 5.51
C ASP A 30 -5.05 -8.21 5.29
N GLY A 31 -4.10 -7.86 6.16
CA GLY A 31 -2.75 -8.42 6.16
C GLY A 31 -1.70 -7.60 5.39
N PHE A 32 -2.04 -6.38 4.95
CA PHE A 32 -1.04 -5.48 4.39
C PHE A 32 -0.01 -5.06 5.46
N PRO A 33 1.27 -4.83 5.09
CA PRO A 33 2.21 -4.17 5.97
C PRO A 33 1.65 -2.83 6.46
N ARG A 34 1.90 -2.47 7.73
CA ARG A 34 1.34 -1.25 8.32
C ARG A 34 1.70 -0.03 7.46
N PRO A 35 0.71 0.70 6.89
CA PRO A 35 1.00 1.90 6.14
C PRO A 35 1.44 3.02 7.09
N ALA A 36 2.36 3.86 6.62
CA ALA A 36 2.68 5.14 7.27
C ALA A 36 1.53 6.12 7.04
N SER A 37 1.20 6.92 8.06
CA SER A 37 0.16 7.96 7.96
C SER A 37 0.79 9.33 7.72
N GLN A 38 0.06 10.26 7.10
CA GLN A 38 0.45 11.66 6.88
C GLN A 38 1.84 11.79 6.22
N ILE A 39 2.04 11.06 5.13
CA ILE A 39 3.33 11.00 4.45
C ILE A 39 3.62 12.38 3.83
N PRO A 40 4.70 13.07 4.25
CA PRO A 40 5.05 14.35 3.68
C PRO A 40 5.66 14.16 2.29
N VAL A 41 5.14 14.89 1.31
CA VAL A 41 5.62 14.85 -0.06
C VAL A 41 5.93 16.25 -0.55
N VAL A 42 7.05 16.42 -1.23
CA VAL A 42 7.48 17.69 -1.82
C VAL A 42 7.39 17.58 -3.34
N SER A 43 6.81 18.58 -4.00
CA SER A 43 6.73 18.65 -5.47
C SER A 43 8.11 18.63 -6.11
N ALA A 44 8.21 18.22 -7.39
CA ALA A 44 9.48 18.14 -8.11
C ALA A 44 10.25 19.47 -8.13
N ASP A 45 9.54 20.60 -8.20
CA ASP A 45 10.10 21.95 -8.16
C ASP A 45 10.52 22.42 -6.75
N GLY A 46 10.28 21.62 -5.71
CA GLY A 46 10.61 21.93 -4.31
C GLY A 46 9.70 22.95 -3.64
N ARG A 47 8.66 23.46 -4.31
CA ARG A 47 7.89 24.63 -3.85
C ARG A 47 6.65 24.28 -3.03
N ARG A 48 6.09 23.08 -3.20
CA ARG A 48 4.82 22.67 -2.58
C ARG A 48 5.04 21.46 -1.71
N ARG A 49 4.29 21.41 -0.61
CA ARG A 49 4.29 20.30 0.33
C ARG A 49 2.87 19.76 0.48
N TYR A 50 2.74 18.46 0.30
CA TYR A 50 1.50 17.71 0.45
C TYR A 50 1.65 16.71 1.60
N TYR A 51 0.52 16.30 2.17
CA TYR A 51 0.44 15.21 3.11
C TYR A 51 -0.55 14.19 2.55
N LEU A 52 -0.07 12.96 2.36
CA LEU A 52 -0.89 11.84 1.90
C LEU A 52 -1.40 11.09 3.13
N ASP A 53 -2.70 10.78 3.15
CA ASP A 53 -3.37 10.23 4.34
C ASP A 53 -2.65 9.02 4.92
N MET A 54 -2.35 8.04 4.06
CA MET A 54 -1.53 6.89 4.39
C MET A 54 -0.94 6.18 3.16
N GLY A 55 0.06 5.34 3.36
CA GLY A 55 0.65 4.54 2.28
C GLY A 55 1.98 3.87 2.61
N TRP A 56 2.72 3.51 1.56
CA TRP A 56 4.05 2.93 1.61
C TRP A 56 4.99 3.81 0.77
N GLU A 57 5.85 4.57 1.46
CA GLU A 57 6.74 5.56 0.84
C GLU A 57 7.79 4.93 -0.08
N ASP A 58 8.33 3.79 0.32
CA ASP A 58 9.26 2.97 -0.47
C ASP A 58 8.64 2.43 -1.77
N LEU A 59 7.31 2.34 -1.81
CA LEU A 59 6.55 1.93 -2.99
C LEU A 59 5.96 3.12 -3.77
N LYS A 60 6.11 4.36 -3.27
CA LYS A 60 5.39 5.54 -3.74
C LYS A 60 3.89 5.26 -3.97
N LEU A 61 3.25 4.56 -3.02
CA LEU A 61 1.85 4.18 -3.09
C LEU A 61 1.08 4.78 -1.92
N ALA A 62 0.07 5.59 -2.22
CA ALA A 62 -0.82 6.18 -1.23
C ALA A 62 -2.27 5.68 -1.37
N VAL A 63 -2.98 5.66 -0.25
CA VAL A 63 -4.41 5.41 -0.17
C VAL A 63 -5.05 6.61 0.52
N GLU A 64 -5.92 7.32 -0.17
CA GLU A 64 -6.50 8.60 0.28
C GLU A 64 -8.01 8.44 0.47
N TYR A 65 -8.55 8.85 1.62
CA TYR A 65 -9.99 8.90 1.86
C TYR A 65 -10.53 10.27 1.44
N ASP A 66 -11.30 10.28 0.35
CA ASP A 66 -11.95 11.47 -0.18
C ASP A 66 -13.39 11.58 0.39
N GLY A 67 -13.55 12.45 1.38
CA GLY A 67 -14.84 12.76 1.98
C GLY A 67 -15.74 13.59 1.05
N ASP A 68 -17.06 13.54 1.26
CA ASP A 68 -18.09 14.18 0.40
C ASP A 68 -18.02 15.73 0.31
N GLN A 69 -16.98 16.38 0.81
CA GLN A 69 -16.95 17.81 1.16
C GLN A 69 -16.35 18.77 0.12
N HIS A 70 -16.15 18.47 -1.18
CA HIS A 70 -15.29 19.39 -1.99
C HIS A 70 -15.64 19.70 -3.46
N ARG A 71 -16.85 19.43 -3.97
CA ARG A 71 -17.09 19.57 -5.43
C ARG A 71 -17.67 20.89 -5.96
N VAL A 72 -17.76 21.95 -5.15
CA VAL A 72 -18.45 23.20 -5.57
C VAL A 72 -17.56 24.45 -5.66
N ASP A 73 -16.27 24.38 -5.33
CA ASP A 73 -15.34 25.52 -5.42
C ASP A 73 -14.34 25.36 -6.59
N PRO A 74 -14.37 26.24 -7.62
CA PRO A 74 -13.40 26.25 -8.71
C PRO A 74 -11.94 26.37 -8.27
N VAL A 75 -11.66 27.04 -7.15
CA VAL A 75 -10.29 27.18 -6.61
C VAL A 75 -9.80 25.85 -6.07
N GLN A 76 -10.65 25.13 -5.31
CA GLN A 76 -10.34 23.80 -4.82
C GLN A 76 -10.13 22.82 -5.98
N PHE A 77 -10.96 22.90 -7.02
CA PHE A 77 -10.81 22.06 -8.20
C PHE A 77 -9.46 22.28 -8.91
N ALA A 78 -9.07 23.55 -9.12
CA ALA A 78 -7.77 23.86 -9.71
C ALA A 78 -6.59 23.41 -8.83
N HIS A 79 -6.73 23.54 -7.51
CA HIS A 79 -5.74 23.02 -6.55
C HIS A 79 -5.62 21.49 -6.63
N ASP A 80 -6.74 20.77 -6.72
CA ASP A 80 -6.76 19.31 -6.79
C ASP A 80 -6.13 18.78 -8.09
N ILE A 81 -6.35 19.47 -9.22
CA ILE A 81 -5.65 19.17 -10.48
C ILE A 81 -4.15 19.33 -10.29
N ARG A 82 -3.70 20.49 -9.78
CA ARG A 82 -2.26 20.75 -9.60
C ARG A 82 -1.61 19.76 -8.63
N ARG A 83 -2.28 19.45 -7.52
CA ARG A 83 -1.82 18.42 -6.57
C ARG A 83 -1.71 17.06 -7.27
N ALA A 84 -2.65 16.72 -8.13
CA ALA A 84 -2.59 15.47 -8.88
C ALA A 84 -1.39 15.43 -9.84
N GLU A 85 -1.20 16.49 -10.63
CA GLU A 85 -0.08 16.62 -11.56
C GLU A 85 1.27 16.52 -10.85
N ASP A 86 1.45 17.25 -9.74
CA ASP A 86 2.69 17.22 -8.96
C ASP A 86 3.00 15.82 -8.43
N LEU A 87 2.00 15.11 -7.90
CA LEU A 87 2.19 13.78 -7.33
C LEU A 87 2.48 12.74 -8.43
N ASP A 88 1.86 12.89 -9.59
CA ASP A 88 2.09 12.02 -10.73
C ASP A 88 3.50 12.25 -11.32
N GLU A 89 4.01 13.49 -11.34
CA GLU A 89 5.37 13.85 -11.81
C GLU A 89 6.47 13.14 -11.01
N ILE A 90 6.28 12.98 -9.70
CA ILE A 90 7.19 12.22 -8.83
C ILE A 90 6.74 10.76 -8.61
N GLU A 91 5.89 10.25 -9.50
CA GLU A 91 5.49 8.85 -9.65
C GLU A 91 4.72 8.24 -8.46
N TRP A 92 3.98 9.06 -7.72
CA TRP A 92 3.08 8.54 -6.70
C TRP A 92 1.83 7.89 -7.33
N THR A 93 1.63 6.61 -7.03
CA THR A 93 0.36 5.93 -7.31
C THR A 93 -0.62 6.23 -6.17
N ARG A 94 -1.85 6.63 -6.51
CA ARG A 94 -2.89 6.97 -5.52
C ARG A 94 -4.14 6.13 -5.70
N VAL A 95 -4.58 5.48 -4.63
CA VAL A 95 -5.88 4.81 -4.56
C VAL A 95 -6.84 5.69 -3.77
N ARG A 96 -7.73 6.38 -4.48
CA ARG A 96 -8.78 7.19 -3.84
C ARG A 96 -9.97 6.34 -3.40
N VAL A 97 -10.35 6.51 -2.13
CA VAL A 97 -11.46 5.84 -1.47
C VAL A 97 -12.53 6.86 -1.16
N VAL A 98 -13.72 6.71 -1.74
CA VAL A 98 -14.90 7.51 -1.41
C VAL A 98 -15.88 6.69 -0.60
N LYS A 99 -16.83 7.37 0.06
CA LYS A 99 -17.90 6.75 0.86
C LYS A 99 -18.70 5.67 0.11
N ALA A 100 -18.82 5.80 -1.21
CA ALA A 100 -19.55 4.84 -2.05
C ALA A 100 -18.78 3.53 -2.32
N ASN A 101 -17.47 3.47 -2.05
CA ASN A 101 -16.71 2.23 -2.23
C ASN A 101 -17.04 1.23 -1.11
N THR A 102 -17.18 -0.04 -1.50
CA THR A 102 -17.31 -1.16 -0.54
C THR A 102 -15.93 -1.59 -0.04
N GLU A 103 -15.86 -2.22 1.13
CA GLU A 103 -14.59 -2.75 1.67
C GLU A 103 -13.88 -3.68 0.67
N GLY A 104 -14.62 -4.60 0.05
CA GLY A 104 -14.06 -5.50 -0.96
C GLY A 104 -13.53 -4.77 -2.21
N ASP A 105 -14.17 -3.68 -2.63
CA ASP A 105 -13.65 -2.85 -3.73
C ASP A 105 -12.35 -2.15 -3.36
N ILE A 106 -12.31 -1.55 -2.17
CA ILE A 106 -11.12 -0.87 -1.62
C ILE A 106 -9.96 -1.85 -1.57
N LEU A 107 -10.14 -3.00 -0.93
CA LEU A 107 -9.09 -4.01 -0.75
C LEU A 107 -8.57 -4.52 -2.10
N ARG A 108 -9.44 -4.84 -3.06
CA ARG A 108 -9.00 -5.28 -4.40
C ARG A 108 -8.18 -4.22 -5.13
N ARG A 109 -8.59 -2.95 -5.08
CA ARG A 109 -7.89 -1.84 -5.74
C ARG A 109 -6.53 -1.58 -5.08
N VAL A 110 -6.47 -1.61 -3.76
CA VAL A 110 -5.22 -1.46 -3.01
C VAL A 110 -4.29 -2.64 -3.26
N ALA A 111 -4.77 -3.88 -3.23
CA ALA A 111 -3.97 -5.07 -3.53
C ALA A 111 -3.34 -5.00 -4.93
N ARG A 112 -4.14 -4.65 -5.95
CA ARG A 112 -3.64 -4.49 -7.32
C ARG A 112 -2.56 -3.42 -7.41
N ALA A 113 -2.78 -2.26 -6.78
CA ALA A 113 -1.82 -1.17 -6.79
C ALA A 113 -0.53 -1.53 -6.03
N TYR A 114 -0.67 -2.22 -4.89
CA TYR A 114 0.43 -2.68 -4.05
C TYR A 114 1.35 -3.66 -4.78
N GLU A 115 0.79 -4.70 -5.40
CA GLU A 115 1.58 -5.67 -6.17
C GLU A 115 2.26 -5.01 -7.38
N ALA A 116 1.56 -4.12 -8.08
CA ALA A 116 2.15 -3.38 -9.19
C ALA A 116 3.31 -2.49 -8.73
N ALA A 117 3.18 -1.82 -7.59
CA ALA A 117 4.24 -0.98 -7.03
C ALA A 117 5.42 -1.82 -6.52
N ARG A 118 5.15 -2.94 -5.86
CA ARG A 118 6.18 -3.87 -5.39
C ARG A 118 7.03 -4.41 -6.53
N VAL A 119 6.42 -4.77 -7.66
CA VAL A 119 7.14 -5.24 -8.85
C VAL A 119 8.01 -4.12 -9.46
N ARG A 120 7.52 -2.87 -9.49
CA ARG A 120 8.33 -1.72 -9.96
C ARG A 120 9.51 -1.40 -9.04
N SER A 121 9.33 -1.53 -7.72
CA SER A 121 10.37 -1.26 -6.73
C SER A 121 11.35 -2.43 -6.56
N ALA A 122 11.05 -3.61 -7.10
CA ALA A 122 11.97 -4.74 -7.07
C ALA A 122 13.20 -4.48 -7.97
N PRO A 123 14.42 -4.82 -7.53
CA PRO A 123 15.60 -4.66 -8.36
C PRO A 123 15.48 -5.49 -9.65
N ALA A 124 15.74 -4.86 -10.80
CA ALA A 124 15.60 -5.47 -12.13
C ALA A 124 16.46 -6.73 -12.34
N PHE A 125 17.49 -6.93 -11.52
CA PHE A 125 18.28 -8.16 -11.42
C PHE A 125 18.71 -8.40 -9.97
N PRO A 126 18.60 -9.63 -9.43
CA PRO A 126 19.23 -9.96 -8.16
C PRO A 126 20.75 -9.80 -8.31
N ARG A 127 21.41 -9.18 -7.32
CA ARG A 127 22.88 -9.12 -7.31
C ARG A 127 23.38 -10.56 -7.20
N ILE A 128 24.45 -10.89 -7.93
CA ILE A 128 25.00 -12.26 -8.01
C ILE A 128 25.27 -12.89 -6.63
N GLY A 129 25.45 -12.08 -5.57
CA GLY A 129 25.60 -12.55 -4.18
C GLY A 129 24.32 -13.10 -3.50
N ASP A 130 23.12 -12.75 -3.97
CA ASP A 130 21.84 -13.16 -3.37
C ASP A 130 21.38 -14.56 -3.85
N LEU A 131 22.02 -15.12 -4.88
CA LEU A 131 21.67 -16.42 -5.47
C LEU A 131 22.05 -17.63 -4.59
N SER A 132 22.90 -17.43 -3.58
CA SER A 132 23.27 -18.48 -2.63
C SER A 132 22.09 -18.95 -1.78
N ALA A 133 21.11 -18.08 -1.51
CA ALA A 133 19.92 -18.40 -0.73
C ALA A 133 18.84 -19.15 -1.54
N LEU A 134 18.84 -19.03 -2.88
CA LEU A 134 17.85 -19.67 -3.76
C LEU A 134 18.19 -21.12 -4.13
N SER A 135 19.47 -21.51 -4.04
CA SER A 135 19.91 -22.89 -4.32
C SER A 135 19.45 -23.91 -3.26
N ALA A 136 19.34 -23.49 -1.99
CA ALA A 136 19.01 -24.39 -0.89
C ALA A 136 17.57 -24.93 -0.93
N ASN A 137 16.63 -24.24 -1.60
CA ASN A 137 15.22 -24.65 -1.65
C ASN A 137 14.85 -25.52 -2.86
N ALA A 138 15.70 -25.61 -3.89
CA ALA A 138 15.43 -26.42 -5.07
C ALA A 138 15.74 -27.91 -4.88
N ALA A 139 16.64 -28.26 -3.94
CA ALA A 139 17.04 -29.64 -3.70
C ALA A 139 16.03 -30.47 -2.87
N ALA A 140 15.05 -29.83 -2.22
CA ALA A 140 14.08 -30.52 -1.36
C ALA A 140 12.85 -31.07 -2.09
N ALA A 141 12.67 -30.78 -3.39
CA ALA A 141 11.45 -31.13 -4.14
C ALA A 141 11.59 -32.33 -5.09
N ALA A 142 12.74 -33.01 -5.15
CA ALA A 142 12.98 -34.12 -6.08
C ALA A 142 13.43 -35.40 -5.34
N THR A 143 12.50 -36.08 -4.69
CA THR A 143 12.67 -37.51 -4.39
C THR A 143 11.50 -38.27 -5.03
N PRO A 144 11.73 -39.14 -6.03
CA PRO A 144 10.66 -39.92 -6.63
C PRO A 144 10.21 -41.02 -5.67
N LYS A 145 8.90 -41.06 -5.39
CA LYS A 145 8.24 -42.13 -4.64
C LYS A 145 8.30 -43.42 -5.46
N ALA A 146 9.08 -44.40 -4.99
CA ALA A 146 9.20 -45.71 -5.60
C ALA A 146 7.83 -46.40 -5.71
N ALA A 147 7.50 -46.88 -6.90
CA ALA A 147 6.31 -47.67 -7.18
C ALA A 147 6.49 -49.10 -6.65
N THR A 148 5.52 -49.58 -5.88
CA THR A 148 5.41 -50.96 -5.42
C THR A 148 4.87 -51.83 -6.58
N PRO A 149 5.47 -52.99 -6.89
CA PRO A 149 4.88 -53.93 -7.84
C PRO A 149 3.76 -54.73 -7.14
N ARG A 150 2.58 -54.78 -7.75
CA ARG A 150 1.58 -55.82 -7.45
C ARG A 150 1.78 -56.96 -8.45
N GLY A 151 2.17 -58.11 -7.94
CA GLY A 151 2.09 -59.38 -8.65
C GLY A 151 0.84 -60.17 -8.25
N ALA A 152 0.58 -61.19 -9.08
CA ALA A 152 -0.47 -62.21 -9.07
C ALA A 152 -1.82 -61.77 -9.64
#